data_AF-A0A1Q7RC08-F1
#
_entry.id   AF-A0A1Q7RC08-F1
#
_cell.length_a   1.000
_cell.length_b   1.000
_cell.length_c   1.000
_cell.angle_alpha   90.00
_cell.angle_beta   90.00
_cell.angle_gamma   90.00
#
_symmetry.space_group_name_H-M   'P 1'
#
loop_
_entity.id
_entity.type
_entity.pdbx_description
1 polymer ?
#
loop_
_entity_poly.entity_id
_entity_poly.type
_entity_poly.pdbx_seq_one_letter_code
_entity_poly.pdbx_strand_id
1 'polypeptide(L)'
;MPVEFAPIFFLWTASVSGVDAAALVACLALAVATFLFIFYLQYEDSDFAPLRSRLDQLLERRDTIYDNLRDLKFEHRAGKYAEQDYEAMKAALENEAAAVLAQIEQETAADETRQRGSRPLKAPAGRGAQ
;
A
#
# COMPACT_ATOMS: atom_id res chain seq x y z
N MET A 1 1.12 38.37 -55.34
CA MET A 1 1.21 36.95 -55.73
C MET A 1 1.92 36.22 -54.61
N PRO A 2 1.42 35.06 -54.15
CA PRO A 2 1.51 34.60 -52.76
C PRO A 2 2.87 33.99 -52.40
N VAL A 3 3.27 34.19 -51.15
CA VAL A 3 4.37 33.49 -50.48
C VAL A 3 3.91 32.06 -50.17
N GLU A 4 4.38 31.07 -50.92
CA GLU A 4 4.19 29.66 -50.61
C GLU A 4 5.10 29.27 -49.45
N PHE A 5 4.52 29.15 -48.25
CA PHE A 5 5.14 28.47 -47.12
C PHE A 5 5.26 26.97 -47.47
N ALA A 6 6.46 26.55 -47.87
CA ALA A 6 6.78 25.14 -48.06
C ALA A 6 6.65 24.37 -46.72
N PRO A 7 6.09 23.16 -46.72
CA PRO A 7 5.82 22.40 -45.50
C PRO A 7 7.12 21.78 -44.97
N ILE A 8 7.70 22.40 -43.94
CA ILE A 8 8.80 21.83 -43.13
C ILE A 8 8.38 20.49 -42.49
N PHE A 9 7.07 20.20 -42.45
CA PHE A 9 6.51 18.97 -41.92
C PHE A 9 6.84 17.71 -42.74
N PHE A 10 7.15 17.83 -44.04
CA PHE A 10 7.23 16.66 -44.93
C PHE A 10 8.59 15.92 -44.85
N LEU A 11 9.66 16.61 -44.44
CA LEU A 11 11.01 16.02 -44.38
C LEU A 11 11.23 15.07 -43.18
N TRP A 12 10.38 15.08 -42.16
CA TRP A 12 10.53 14.18 -41.00
C TRP A 12 10.05 12.74 -41.28
N THR A 13 9.29 12.52 -42.36
CA THR A 13 8.71 11.19 -42.67
C THR A 13 9.61 10.30 -43.54
N ALA A 14 10.71 10.83 -44.08
CA ALA A 14 11.47 10.19 -45.15
C ALA A 14 12.69 9.35 -44.70
N SER A 15 13.03 9.31 -43.41
CA SER A 15 14.16 8.51 -42.92
C SER A 15 13.74 7.68 -41.70
N VAL A 16 12.96 6.63 -41.96
CA VAL A 16 13.01 5.44 -41.11
C VAL A 16 14.12 4.56 -41.70
N SER A 17 15.31 4.71 -41.15
CA SER A 17 16.44 3.82 -41.41
C SER A 17 16.26 2.50 -40.64
N GLY A 18 16.93 1.42 -41.04
CA GLY A 18 16.83 0.12 -40.33
C GLY A 18 17.22 0.20 -38.84
N VAL A 19 17.98 1.23 -38.46
CA VAL A 19 18.34 1.54 -37.08
C VAL A 19 17.12 2.02 -36.28
N ASP A 20 16.21 2.76 -36.92
CA ASP A 20 14.98 3.25 -36.29
C ASP A 20 14.01 2.10 -36.01
N ALA A 21 13.91 1.12 -36.92
CA ALA A 21 13.14 -0.09 -36.69
C ALA A 21 13.71 -0.92 -35.51
N ALA A 22 15.04 -1.08 -35.46
CA ALA A 22 15.69 -1.76 -34.34
C ALA A 22 15.52 -1.00 -33.02
N ALA A 23 15.59 0.33 -33.04
CA ALA A 23 15.37 1.19 -31.88
C ALA A 23 13.91 1.11 -31.38
N LEU A 24 12.93 1.09 -32.29
CA LEU A 24 11.52 0.92 -31.93
C LEU A 24 11.26 -0.45 -31.30
N VAL A 25 11.83 -1.53 -31.85
CA VAL A 25 11.71 -2.87 -31.29
C VAL A 25 12.37 -2.96 -29.91
N ALA A 26 13.56 -2.40 -29.75
CA ALA A 26 14.25 -2.36 -28.46
C ALA A 26 13.45 -1.58 -27.41
N CYS A 27 12.90 -0.43 -27.79
CA CYS A 27 12.05 0.39 -26.93
C CYS A 27 10.78 -0.34 -26.52
N LEU A 28 10.10 -1.00 -27.47
CA LEU A 28 8.92 -1.81 -27.20
C LEU A 28 9.26 -2.99 -26.28
N ALA A 29 10.37 -3.69 -26.51
CA ALA A 29 10.82 -4.80 -25.69
C ALA A 29 11.14 -4.35 -24.25
N LEU A 30 11.79 -3.19 -24.08
CA LEU A 30 12.07 -2.60 -22.77
C LEU A 30 10.78 -2.18 -22.05
N ALA A 31 9.84 -1.58 -22.78
CA ALA A 31 8.53 -1.22 -22.23
C ALA A 31 7.78 -2.47 -21.76
N VAL A 32 7.70 -3.52 -22.59
CA VAL A 32 7.06 -4.79 -22.23
C VAL A 32 7.77 -5.45 -21.06
N ALA A 33 9.11 -5.50 -21.04
CA ALA A 33 9.87 -6.05 -19.92
C ALA A 33 9.63 -5.27 -18.62
N THR A 34 9.52 -3.95 -18.69
CA THR A 34 9.22 -3.09 -17.54
C THR A 34 7.79 -3.32 -17.05
N PHE A 35 6.82 -3.40 -17.97
CA PHE A 35 5.45 -3.76 -17.63
C PHE A 35 5.38 -5.13 -16.98
N LEU A 36 5.97 -6.16 -17.59
CA LEU A 36 6.03 -7.50 -17.02
C LEU A 36 6.70 -7.48 -15.65
N PHE A 37 7.81 -6.76 -15.47
CA PHE A 37 8.47 -6.62 -14.18
C PHE A 37 7.55 -6.00 -13.12
N ILE A 38 6.87 -4.89 -13.43
CA ILE A 38 5.94 -4.24 -12.49
C ILE A 38 4.76 -5.16 -12.17
N PHE A 39 4.18 -5.81 -13.18
CA PHE A 39 3.05 -6.72 -13.00
C PHE A 39 3.44 -7.99 -12.24
N TYR A 40 4.63 -8.54 -12.45
CA TYR A 40 5.13 -9.70 -11.69
C TYR A 40 5.40 -9.31 -10.22
N LEU A 41 5.97 -8.13 -9.98
CA LEU A 41 6.26 -7.64 -8.63
C LEU A 41 4.98 -7.38 -7.83
N GLN A 42 3.93 -6.84 -8.45
CA GLN A 42 2.63 -6.65 -7.77
C GLN A 42 1.83 -7.95 -7.58
N TYR A 43 2.01 -8.95 -8.44
CA TYR A 43 1.24 -10.19 -8.33
C TYR A 43 1.62 -10.99 -7.09
N GLU A 44 2.91 -11.04 -6.73
CA GLU A 44 3.38 -11.67 -5.48
C GLU A 44 2.95 -10.91 -4.22
N ASP A 45 2.67 -9.61 -4.30
CA ASP A 45 2.16 -8.80 -3.19
C ASP A 45 0.62 -8.83 -3.05
N SER A 46 -0.10 -9.39 -4.04
CA SER A 46 -1.57 -9.37 -4.08
C SER A 46 -2.24 -10.25 -3.02
N ASP A 47 -1.54 -11.28 -2.53
CA ASP A 47 -2.00 -12.11 -1.40
C ASP A 47 -2.01 -11.33 -0.07
N PHE A 48 -1.28 -10.22 0.04
CA PHE A 48 -1.24 -9.36 1.24
C PHE A 48 -2.26 -8.21 1.21
N ALA A 49 -2.86 -7.91 0.06
CA ALA A 49 -3.89 -6.89 -0.08
C ALA A 49 -5.14 -7.14 0.81
N PRO A 50 -5.72 -8.35 0.89
CA PRO A 50 -6.86 -8.59 1.76
C PRO A 50 -6.51 -8.46 3.24
N LEU A 51 -5.32 -8.88 3.68
CA LEU A 51 -4.90 -8.76 5.07
C LEU A 51 -4.63 -7.30 5.47
N ARG A 52 -3.95 -6.52 4.62
CA ARG A 52 -3.78 -5.08 4.84
C ARG A 52 -5.13 -4.38 4.95
N SER A 53 -6.12 -4.77 4.14
CA SER A 53 -7.48 -4.21 4.26
C SER A 53 -8.16 -4.57 5.58
N ARG A 54 -7.90 -5.76 6.15
CA ARG A 54 -8.44 -6.18 7.45
C ARG A 54 -7.77 -5.43 8.60
N LEU A 55 -6.45 -5.28 8.53
CA LEU A 55 -5.68 -4.52 9.51
C LEU A 55 -6.07 -3.04 9.49
N ASP A 56 -6.23 -2.42 8.31
CA ASP A 56 -6.71 -1.04 8.17
C ASP A 56 -8.10 -0.86 8.79
N GLN A 57 -9.04 -1.78 8.54
CA GLN A 57 -10.38 -1.72 9.15
C GLN A 57 -10.31 -1.77 10.68
N LEU A 58 -9.41 -2.59 11.25
CA LEU A 58 -9.21 -2.67 12.69
C LEU A 58 -8.58 -1.39 13.26
N LEU A 59 -7.62 -0.80 12.56
CA LEU A 59 -6.99 0.47 12.95
C LEU A 59 -8.00 1.63 12.89
N GLU A 60 -8.81 1.71 11.85
CA GLU A 60 -9.88 2.70 11.74
C GLU A 60 -10.91 2.55 12.86
N ARG A 61 -11.28 1.31 13.20
CA ARG A 61 -12.18 1.02 14.32
C ARG A 61 -11.58 1.44 15.66
N ARG A 62 -10.29 1.18 15.88
CA ARG A 62 -9.56 1.62 17.07
C ARG A 62 -9.61 3.15 17.21
N ASP A 63 -9.34 3.87 16.11
CA ASP A 63 -9.31 5.34 16.12
C ASP A 63 -10.68 5.91 16.42
N THR A 64 -11.75 5.32 15.86
CA THR A 64 -13.14 5.67 16.19
C THR A 64 -13.43 5.52 17.68
N ILE A 65 -13.00 4.41 18.31
CA ILE A 65 -13.22 4.17 19.74
C ILE A 65 -12.45 5.20 20.59
N TYR A 66 -11.20 5.53 20.24
CA TYR A 66 -10.43 6.55 20.96
C TYR A 66 -11.03 7.95 20.84
N ASP A 67 -11.54 8.31 19.66
CA ASP A 67 -12.25 9.56 19.47
C ASP A 67 -13.53 9.63 20.31
N ASN A 68 -14.30 8.53 20.36
CA ASN A 68 -15.49 8.42 21.22
C ASN A 68 -15.12 8.53 22.71
N LEU A 69 -14.03 7.90 23.15
CA LEU A 69 -13.56 7.98 24.54
C LEU A 69 -13.14 9.41 24.90
N ARG A 70 -12.52 10.11 23.95
CA ARG A 70 -12.14 11.52 24.11
C ARG A 70 -13.38 12.39 24.21
N ASP A 71 -14.35 12.21 23.32
CA ASP A 71 -15.59 12.98 23.33
C ASP A 71 -16.40 12.76 24.61
N LEU A 72 -16.53 11.50 25.05
CA LEU A 72 -17.19 11.13 26.30
C LEU A 72 -16.58 11.87 27.51
N LYS A 73 -15.24 11.98 27.58
CA LYS A 73 -14.54 12.74 28.63
C LYS A 73 -14.86 14.23 28.58
N PHE A 74 -15.01 14.80 27.38
CA PHE A 74 -15.41 16.19 27.21
C PHE A 74 -16.87 16.41 27.64
N GLU A 75 -17.79 15.55 27.22
CA GLU A 75 -19.20 15.64 27.58
C GLU A 75 -19.42 15.46 29.09
N HIS A 76 -18.68 14.55 29.74
CA HIS A 76 -18.72 14.39 31.19
C HIS A 76 -18.23 15.65 31.91
N ARG A 77 -17.11 16.24 31.47
CA ARG A 77 -16.61 17.51 32.04
C ARG A 77 -17.58 18.67 31.82
N ALA A 78 -18.38 18.63 30.75
CA ALA A 78 -19.45 19.59 30.49
C ALA A 78 -20.70 19.37 31.39
N GLY A 79 -20.74 18.29 32.18
CA GLY A 79 -21.83 17.98 33.10
C GLY A 79 -23.05 17.32 32.44
N LYS A 80 -22.92 16.78 31.22
CA LYS A 80 -24.03 16.12 30.50
C LYS A 80 -24.42 14.76 31.07
N TYR A 81 -23.48 14.06 31.71
CA TYR A 81 -23.68 12.72 32.24
C TYR A 81 -23.40 12.66 33.74
N ALA A 82 -24.13 11.80 34.44
CA ALA A 82 -23.79 11.44 35.81
C ALA A 82 -22.54 10.55 35.83
N GLU A 83 -21.77 10.60 36.93
CA GLU A 83 -20.53 9.82 37.09
C GLU A 83 -20.74 8.32 36.84
N GLN A 84 -21.86 7.77 37.32
CA GLN A 84 -22.17 6.35 37.15
C GLN A 84 -22.40 5.96 35.67
N ASP A 85 -23.07 6.82 34.90
CA ASP A 85 -23.32 6.59 33.48
C ASP A 85 -22.03 6.76 32.66
N TYR A 86 -21.21 7.76 33.02
CA TYR A 86 -19.90 7.98 32.43
C TYR A 86 -18.99 6.76 32.62
N GLU A 87 -18.84 6.24 33.83
CA GLU A 87 -17.98 5.09 34.10
C GLU A 87 -18.49 3.81 33.39
N ALA A 88 -19.82 3.62 33.30
CA ALA A 88 -20.39 2.50 32.55
C ALA A 88 -20.08 2.58 31.04
N MET A 89 -20.27 3.75 30.42
CA MET A 89 -19.98 3.97 29.00
C MET A 89 -18.49 3.90 28.69
N LYS A 90 -17.66 4.46 29.58
CA LYS A 90 -16.20 4.39 29.49
C LYS A 90 -15.71 2.95 29.54
N ALA A 91 -16.21 2.15 30.49
CA ALA A 91 -15.84 0.74 30.60
C ALA A 91 -16.23 -0.06 29.35
N ALA A 92 -17.39 0.24 28.76
CA ALA A 92 -17.80 -0.40 27.50
C ALA A 92 -16.83 -0.07 26.36
N LEU A 93 -16.48 1.20 26.16
CA LEU A 93 -15.53 1.64 25.13
C LEU A 93 -14.11 1.08 25.36
N GLU A 94 -13.65 1.03 26.61
CA GLU A 94 -12.35 0.46 26.96
C GLU A 94 -12.29 -1.06 26.69
N ASN A 95 -13.37 -1.79 26.96
CA ASN A 95 -13.48 -3.21 26.61
C ASN A 95 -13.47 -3.43 25.10
N GLU A 96 -14.17 -2.60 24.33
CA GLU A 96 -14.12 -2.65 22.86
C GLU A 96 -12.73 -2.35 22.33
N ALA A 97 -12.05 -1.34 22.87
CA ALA A 97 -10.67 -1.01 22.51
C ALA A 97 -9.72 -2.18 22.77
N ALA A 98 -9.84 -2.83 23.94
CA ALA A 98 -9.04 -4.00 24.28
C ALA A 98 -9.28 -5.16 23.30
N ALA A 99 -10.53 -5.41 22.92
CA ALA A 99 -10.88 -6.45 21.96
C ALA A 99 -10.34 -6.16 20.55
N VAL A 100 -10.36 -4.90 20.10
CA VAL A 100 -9.81 -4.51 18.79
C VAL A 100 -8.29 -4.59 18.78
N LEU A 101 -7.62 -4.15 19.86
CA LEU A 101 -6.17 -4.24 19.98
C LEU A 101 -5.68 -5.70 19.95
N ALA A 102 -6.40 -6.62 20.61
CA ALA A 102 -6.08 -8.04 20.56
C ALA A 102 -6.22 -8.63 19.15
N GLN A 103 -7.21 -8.18 18.37
CA GLN A 103 -7.37 -8.59 16.96
C GLN A 103 -6.24 -8.04 16.09
N ILE A 104 -5.82 -6.79 16.29
CA ILE A 104 -4.68 -6.18 15.58
C ILE A 104 -3.41 -7.00 15.83
N GLU A 105 -3.14 -7.38 17.07
CA GLU A 105 -1.98 -8.19 17.43
C GLU A 105 -2.01 -9.55 16.73
N GLN A 106 -3.17 -10.22 16.71
CA GLN A 106 -3.34 -11.50 16.02
C GLN A 106 -3.10 -11.40 14.50
N GLU A 107 -3.67 -10.39 13.85
CA GLU A 107 -3.51 -10.17 12.40
C GLU A 107 -2.06 -9.77 12.05
N THR A 108 -1.43 -8.96 12.90
CA THR A 108 -0.02 -8.55 12.71
C THR A 108 0.92 -9.75 12.87
N ALA A 109 0.73 -10.57 13.90
CA ALA A 109 1.53 -11.78 14.11
C ALA A 109 1.35 -12.82 12.99
N ALA A 110 0.14 -12.92 12.43
CA ALA A 110 -0.15 -13.76 11.27
C ALA A 110 0.59 -13.27 10.02
N ASP A 111 0.68 -11.94 9.81
CA ASP A 111 1.45 -11.33 8.73
C ASP A 111 2.95 -11.61 8.86
N GLU A 112 3.53 -11.39 10.04
CA GLU A 112 4.95 -11.64 10.30
C GLU A 112 5.37 -13.10 10.07
N THR A 113 4.51 -14.04 10.50
CA THR A 113 4.76 -15.48 10.32
C THR A 113 4.79 -15.87 8.84
N ARG A 114 3.88 -15.31 8.03
CA ARG A 114 3.85 -15.53 6.58
C ARG A 114 5.05 -14.91 5.88
N GLN A 115 5.39 -13.65 6.20
CA GLN A 115 6.55 -12.97 5.62
C GLN A 115 7.87 -13.68 5.91
N ARG A 116 8.00 -14.32 7.07
CA ARG A 116 9.19 -15.12 7.40
C ARG A 116 9.28 -16.40 6.56
N GLY A 117 8.15 -16.98 6.15
CA GLY A 117 8.11 -18.13 5.25
C GLY A 117 8.43 -17.78 3.78
N SER A 118 8.07 -16.57 3.34
CA SER A 118 8.31 -16.10 1.97
C SER A 118 9.68 -15.43 1.76
N ARG A 119 10.38 -14.99 2.81
CA ARG A 119 11.78 -14.54 2.69
C ARG A 119 12.68 -15.76 2.40
N PRO A 120 13.26 -15.89 1.19
CA PRO A 120 14.24 -16.94 0.96
C PRO A 120 15.40 -16.70 1.93
N LEU A 121 15.72 -17.71 2.75
CA LEU A 121 16.93 -17.70 3.56
C LEU A 121 18.09 -17.42 2.61
N LYS A 122 18.62 -16.20 2.61
CA LYS A 122 19.88 -15.89 1.95
C LYS A 122 20.92 -16.76 2.64
N ALA A 123 21.25 -17.89 2.02
CA ALA A 123 22.26 -18.82 2.51
C ALA A 123 23.51 -18.02 2.87
N PRO A 124 24.13 -18.25 4.02
CA PRO A 124 25.30 -17.49 4.43
C PRO A 124 26.34 -17.63 3.32
N ALA A 125 26.62 -16.51 2.64
CA ALA A 125 27.61 -16.44 1.59
C ALA A 125 28.88 -17.07 2.14
N GLY A 126 29.29 -18.17 1.52
CA GLY A 126 30.40 -18.99 1.96
C GLY A 126 31.58 -18.09 2.27
N ARG A 127 31.95 -18.05 3.55
CA ARG A 127 33.24 -17.56 4.00
C ARG A 127 34.25 -18.54 3.43
N GLY A 128 34.66 -18.29 2.19
CA GLY A 128 35.68 -19.03 1.49
C GLY A 128 36.92 -19.03 2.36
N ALA A 129 37.37 -20.24 2.70
CA ALA A 129 38.74 -20.49 3.03
C ALA A 129 39.61 -19.99 1.88
N GLN A 130 40.50 -19.04 2.18
CA GLN A 130 41.92 -19.05 1.83
C GLN A 130 42.60 -17.82 2.43
#